data_AF-A0AA40KWB3-F1
#
_entry.id   AF-A0AA40KWB3-F1
#
_cell.length_a   1.000
_cell.length_b   1.000
_cell.length_c   1.000
_cell.angle_alpha   90.00
_cell.angle_beta   90.00
_cell.angle_gamma   90.00
#
_symmetry.space_group_name_H-M   'P 1'
#
loop_
_entity.id
_entity.type
_entity.pdbx_description
1 polymer ?
#
loop_
_entity_poly.entity_id
_entity_poly.type
_entity_poly.pdbx_seq_one_letter_code
_entity_poly.pdbx_strand_id
1 'polypeptide(L)'
;MTLLTQLCAYTLKYSKSLVNTPATNLACVRYASKKASSSTRNKPCNRRPKHRGWRVQDGGFVEESTILATQITARFHPGLYVGFGKNGTLYALEKGKVIVTCEKINPNLDHSWARIYYTGRENSVIYKKHFNVIPEPQDNRFVLIDAI
;
A
#
# COMPACT_ATOMS: atom_id res chain seq x y z
N MET A 1 -57.89 12.88 -40.08
CA MET A 1 -58.78 13.13 -41.23
C MET A 1 -57.98 13.84 -42.30
N THR A 2 -57.75 13.15 -43.43
CA THR A 2 -57.33 13.63 -44.76
C THR A 2 -55.95 14.30 -44.90
N LEU A 3 -55.12 14.12 -45.93
CA LEU A 3 -55.06 13.32 -47.16
C LEU A 3 -53.65 13.59 -47.73
N LEU A 4 -52.79 12.59 -47.88
CA LEU A 4 -52.24 12.12 -49.17
C LEU A 4 -52.54 13.05 -50.37
N THR A 5 -51.50 13.53 -51.06
CA THR A 5 -51.35 13.62 -52.53
C THR A 5 -50.58 14.88 -52.96
N GLN A 6 -49.32 14.73 -53.38
CA GLN A 6 -48.81 15.39 -54.59
C GLN A 6 -47.82 14.42 -55.26
N LEU A 7 -48.38 13.64 -56.19
CA LEU A 7 -47.67 12.82 -57.14
C LEU A 7 -47.36 13.66 -58.38
N CYS A 8 -46.17 13.43 -58.93
CA CYS A 8 -45.93 13.29 -60.36
C CYS A 8 -45.91 14.56 -61.23
N ALA A 9 -44.71 15.07 -61.50
CA ALA A 9 -44.17 15.36 -62.83
C ALA A 9 -42.68 15.70 -62.61
N TYR A 10 -41.68 15.14 -63.27
CA TYR A 10 -41.53 14.93 -64.70
C TYR A 10 -40.57 13.78 -65.01
N THR A 11 -41.10 12.84 -65.78
CA THR A 11 -40.47 12.02 -66.83
C THR A 11 -38.94 11.98 -66.95
N LEU A 12 -38.42 10.79 -66.65
CA LEU A 12 -37.21 10.21 -67.22
C LEU A 12 -37.25 10.20 -68.75
N LYS A 13 -36.31 10.89 -69.39
CA LYS A 13 -35.90 10.65 -70.78
C LYS A 13 -34.40 10.91 -70.89
N TYR A 14 -33.58 9.88 -70.75
CA TYR A 14 -32.56 9.60 -71.77
C TYR A 14 -31.97 8.20 -71.61
N SER A 15 -31.83 7.56 -72.76
CA SER A 15 -31.58 6.16 -73.01
C SER A 15 -30.11 5.77 -72.89
N LYS A 16 -29.91 4.57 -72.32
CA LYS A 16 -28.96 3.51 -72.69
C LYS A 16 -27.58 3.95 -73.24
N SER A 17 -26.56 3.72 -72.41
CA SER A 17 -25.27 3.21 -72.86
C SER A 17 -25.00 1.90 -72.12
N LEU A 18 -25.25 0.80 -72.82
CA LEU A 18 -24.75 -0.53 -72.52
C LEU A 18 -23.25 -0.54 -72.82
N VAL A 19 -22.42 -0.22 -71.83
CA VAL A 19 -21.02 -0.64 -71.86
C VAL A 19 -20.80 -1.54 -70.66
N ASN A 20 -20.80 -2.82 -70.99
CA ASN A 20 -20.42 -3.96 -70.19
C ASN A 20 -18.91 -3.84 -69.87
N THR A 21 -18.53 -2.94 -68.95
CA THR A 21 -17.18 -2.97 -68.40
C THR A 21 -17.12 -4.17 -67.47
N PRO A 22 -16.21 -5.15 -67.69
CA PRO A 22 -16.11 -6.28 -66.80
C PRO A 22 -15.88 -5.72 -65.41
N ALA A 23 -16.68 -6.14 -64.43
CA ALA A 23 -16.42 -5.86 -63.03
C ALA A 23 -14.97 -6.26 -62.78
N THR A 24 -14.06 -5.29 -62.84
CA THR A 24 -12.68 -5.50 -62.42
C THR A 24 -12.88 -5.84 -60.97
N ASN A 25 -12.62 -7.10 -60.64
CA ASN A 25 -12.69 -7.60 -59.29
C ASN A 25 -11.88 -6.63 -58.43
N LEU A 26 -12.56 -5.67 -57.79
CA LEU A 26 -12.07 -4.97 -56.62
C LEU A 26 -12.13 -5.99 -55.48
N ALA A 27 -11.48 -7.15 -55.71
CA ALA A 27 -10.96 -7.95 -54.65
C ALA A 27 -10.04 -7.00 -53.92
N CYS A 28 -10.50 -6.48 -52.78
CA CYS A 28 -9.64 -5.84 -51.81
C CYS A 28 -8.61 -6.90 -51.42
N VAL A 29 -7.49 -6.94 -52.16
CA VAL A 29 -6.34 -7.78 -51.84
C VAL A 29 -5.76 -7.19 -50.58
N ARG A 30 -6.27 -7.64 -49.43
CA ARG A 30 -5.59 -7.43 -48.15
C ARG A 30 -4.34 -8.30 -48.18
N TYR A 31 -3.18 -7.67 -48.37
CA TYR A 31 -1.91 -8.31 -48.08
C TYR A 31 -1.94 -8.85 -46.64
N ALA A 32 -1.43 -10.06 -46.43
CA ALA A 32 -1.35 -10.65 -45.11
C ALA A 32 -0.50 -9.76 -44.19
N SER A 33 -1.14 -9.01 -43.29
CA SER A 33 -0.41 -8.27 -42.26
C SER A 33 -0.02 -9.24 -41.15
N LYS A 34 1.27 -9.32 -40.82
CA LYS A 34 1.70 -10.07 -39.63
C LYS A 34 1.08 -9.45 -38.39
N LYS A 35 0.57 -10.27 -37.48
CA LYS A 35 -0.03 -9.82 -36.22
C LYS A 35 0.99 -8.99 -35.44
N ALA A 36 0.76 -7.69 -35.28
CA ALA A 36 1.56 -6.84 -34.41
C ALA A 36 0.99 -6.92 -32.98
N SER A 37 1.80 -7.37 -32.01
CA SER A 37 1.41 -7.30 -30.59
C SER A 37 1.79 -5.94 -30.02
N SER A 38 0.86 -5.25 -29.36
CA SER A 38 1.15 -4.02 -28.63
C SER A 38 2.04 -4.28 -27.43
N SER A 39 2.93 -3.34 -27.09
CA SER A 39 3.68 -3.38 -25.83
C SER A 39 2.77 -3.09 -24.63
N THR A 40 3.14 -3.58 -23.46
CA THR A 40 2.39 -3.31 -22.23
C THR A 40 2.48 -1.83 -21.87
N ARG A 41 1.33 -1.14 -21.78
CA ARG A 41 1.25 0.27 -21.36
C ARG A 41 1.73 0.50 -19.92
N ASN A 42 1.50 -0.48 -19.04
CA ASN A 42 1.88 -0.43 -17.65
C ASN A 42 3.27 -1.06 -17.46
N LYS A 43 4.27 -0.25 -17.14
CA LYS A 43 5.61 -0.75 -16.80
C LYS A 43 5.53 -1.56 -15.50
N PRO A 44 6.24 -2.68 -15.39
CA PRO A 44 6.30 -3.44 -14.14
C PRO A 44 6.92 -2.55 -13.05
N CYS A 45 6.25 -2.52 -11.90
CA CYS A 45 6.69 -1.77 -10.74
C CYS A 45 7.87 -2.50 -10.08
N ASN A 46 9.08 -2.30 -10.60
CA ASN A 46 10.32 -2.95 -10.11
C ASN A 46 10.83 -2.30 -8.81
N ARG A 47 9.96 -2.12 -7.81
CA ARG A 47 10.35 -1.52 -6.52
C ARG A 47 11.13 -2.54 -5.70
N ARG A 48 12.31 -2.13 -5.21
CA ARG A 48 13.10 -2.92 -4.28
C ARG A 48 12.34 -3.17 -2.98
N PRO A 49 12.49 -4.38 -2.37
CA PRO A 49 11.95 -4.65 -1.04
C PRO A 49 12.45 -3.63 -0.02
N LYS A 50 11.62 -3.32 0.99
CA LYS A 50 11.95 -2.35 2.04
C LYS A 50 12.47 -2.98 3.33
N HIS A 51 12.56 -4.32 3.39
CA HIS A 51 13.09 -5.08 4.52
C HIS A 51 12.55 -4.64 5.88
N ARG A 52 11.23 -4.42 5.97
CA ARG A 52 10.55 -4.05 7.23
C ARG A 52 10.17 -5.30 8.02
N GLY A 53 10.04 -5.16 9.33
CA GLY A 53 9.68 -6.23 10.23
C GLY A 53 10.44 -6.14 11.56
N TRP A 54 10.45 -7.26 12.27
CA TRP A 54 11.24 -7.45 13.47
C TRP A 54 12.74 -7.40 13.17
N ARG A 55 13.48 -6.75 14.08
CA ARG A 55 14.94 -6.71 14.06
C ARG A 55 15.51 -7.55 15.20
N VAL A 56 14.89 -7.46 16.36
CA VAL A 56 15.23 -8.23 17.56
C VAL A 56 14.05 -9.12 17.92
N GLN A 57 14.32 -10.40 18.20
CA GLN A 57 13.30 -11.35 18.63
C GLN A 57 13.08 -11.27 20.14
N ASP A 58 12.01 -11.91 20.60
CA ASP A 58 11.70 -12.06 22.01
C ASP A 58 12.86 -12.75 22.75
N GLY A 59 13.20 -12.24 23.93
CA GLY A 59 14.34 -12.69 24.74
C GLY A 59 15.72 -12.19 24.27
N GLY A 60 15.80 -11.45 23.16
CA GLY A 60 17.04 -10.84 22.69
C GLY A 60 17.55 -9.75 23.63
N PHE A 61 18.87 -9.64 23.76
CA PHE A 61 19.51 -8.53 24.47
C PHE A 61 19.68 -7.32 23.53
N VAL A 62 19.42 -6.13 24.03
CA VAL A 62 19.53 -4.88 23.28
C VAL A 62 20.25 -3.81 24.08
N GLU A 63 21.02 -3.00 23.38
CA GLU A 63 21.55 -1.74 23.91
C GLU A 63 20.53 -0.61 23.76
N GLU A 64 20.78 0.49 24.44
CA GLU A 64 20.01 1.73 24.29
C GLU A 64 19.93 2.16 22.81
N SER A 65 18.78 2.72 22.42
CA SER A 65 18.49 3.17 21.06
C SER A 65 18.53 2.09 19.96
N THR A 66 18.62 0.79 20.32
CA THR A 66 18.54 -0.30 19.35
C THR A 66 17.14 -0.37 18.72
N ILE A 67 17.06 -0.49 17.40
CA ILE A 67 15.79 -0.64 16.68
C ILE A 67 15.23 -2.04 16.91
N LEU A 68 14.03 -2.14 17.48
CA LEU A 68 13.35 -3.40 17.79
C LEU A 68 12.52 -3.90 16.61
N ALA A 69 11.71 -3.01 16.03
CA ALA A 69 10.83 -3.35 14.93
C ALA A 69 10.62 -2.13 14.02
N THR A 70 10.54 -2.41 12.72
CA THR A 70 10.22 -1.41 11.70
C THR A 70 8.92 -1.81 11.01
N GLN A 71 7.92 -0.94 11.00
CA GLN A 71 6.60 -1.24 10.47
C GLN A 71 6.05 -0.10 9.59
N ILE A 72 4.89 -0.34 8.98
CA ILE A 72 4.12 0.68 8.24
C ILE A 72 2.81 0.92 8.97
N THR A 73 2.15 -0.15 9.39
CA THR A 73 0.95 -0.10 10.23
C THR A 73 1.29 -0.39 11.69
N ALA A 74 0.45 0.04 12.62
CA ALA A 74 0.59 -0.25 14.06
C ALA A 74 0.29 -1.74 14.36
N ARG A 75 1.23 -2.62 13.99
CA ARG A 75 1.17 -4.06 14.29
C ARG A 75 1.70 -4.32 15.70
N PHE A 76 2.80 -3.67 16.05
CA PHE A 76 3.45 -3.72 17.36
C PHE A 76 3.31 -2.37 18.05
N HIS A 77 3.16 -2.42 19.37
CA HIS A 77 3.00 -1.26 20.24
C HIS A 77 4.22 -1.09 21.15
N PRO A 78 4.55 0.16 21.50
CA PRO A 78 5.55 0.43 22.52
C PRO A 78 4.98 0.04 23.88
N GLY A 79 5.77 -0.67 24.69
CA GLY A 79 5.47 -0.92 26.08
C GLY A 79 6.55 -0.34 26.99
N LEU A 80 7.00 -1.11 27.98
CA LEU A 80 7.96 -0.64 28.98
C LEU A 80 9.35 -0.36 28.35
N TYR A 81 9.92 0.82 28.63
CA TYR A 81 11.23 1.28 28.12
C TYR A 81 11.41 1.16 26.59
N VAL A 82 10.33 1.37 25.83
CA VAL A 82 10.34 1.37 24.36
C VAL A 82 9.77 2.68 23.81
N GLY A 83 10.53 3.31 22.92
CA GLY A 83 10.11 4.50 22.20
C GLY A 83 9.36 4.18 20.90
N PHE A 84 8.55 5.15 20.45
CA PHE A 84 7.79 5.07 19.20
C PHE A 84 8.15 6.23 18.27
N GLY A 85 8.79 5.92 17.13
CA GLY A 85 9.19 6.92 16.15
C GLY A 85 8.02 7.46 15.31
N LYS A 86 8.20 8.64 14.69
CA LYS A 86 7.20 9.26 13.79
C LYS A 86 6.79 8.36 12.62
N ASN A 87 7.71 7.52 12.14
CA ASN A 87 7.53 6.53 11.08
C ASN A 87 7.05 5.16 11.60
N GLY A 88 6.74 5.05 12.89
CA GLY A 88 6.22 3.85 13.55
C GLY A 88 7.26 2.81 13.94
N THR A 89 8.55 3.16 13.90
CA THR A 89 9.63 2.27 14.36
C THR A 89 9.69 2.22 15.88
N LEU A 90 9.83 1.02 16.42
CA LEU A 90 10.08 0.79 17.84
C LEU A 90 11.58 0.74 18.10
N TYR A 91 12.03 1.39 19.17
CA TYR A 91 13.42 1.39 19.60
C TYR A 91 13.52 1.28 21.12
N ALA A 92 14.58 0.66 21.62
CA ALA A 92 14.85 0.53 23.05
C ALA A 92 15.27 1.88 23.64
N LEU A 93 14.75 2.23 24.81
CA LEU A 93 15.20 3.40 25.57
C LEU A 93 16.33 3.04 26.53
N GLU A 94 16.26 1.86 27.13
CA GLU A 94 17.27 1.33 28.06
C GLU A 94 17.90 0.05 27.49
N LYS A 95 19.11 -0.29 27.96
CA LYS A 95 19.74 -1.58 27.68
C LYS A 95 19.06 -2.69 28.48
N GLY A 96 18.83 -3.85 27.87
CA GLY A 96 18.18 -4.95 28.57
C GLY A 96 17.65 -6.05 27.68
N LYS A 97 16.77 -6.88 28.26
CA LYS A 97 16.16 -8.02 27.58
C LYS A 97 14.80 -7.65 27.01
N VAL A 98 14.60 -7.91 25.72
CA VAL A 98 13.32 -7.70 25.04
C VAL A 98 12.32 -8.76 25.48
N ILE A 99 11.11 -8.35 25.84
CA ILE A 99 9.98 -9.24 26.09
C ILE A 99 8.77 -8.78 25.27
N VAL A 100 8.16 -9.69 24.53
CA VAL A 100 6.97 -9.42 23.73
C VAL A 100 5.72 -9.99 24.40
N THR A 101 4.84 -9.13 24.87
CA THR A 101 3.59 -9.49 25.55
C THR A 101 2.36 -9.20 24.69
N CYS A 102 1.21 -9.80 25.01
CA CYS A 102 -0.07 -9.48 24.40
C CYS A 102 -0.94 -8.76 25.45
N GLU A 103 -1.11 -7.45 25.30
CA GLU A 103 -1.77 -6.59 26.30
C GLU A 103 -2.91 -5.80 25.67
N LYS A 104 -3.86 -5.39 26.52
CA LYS A 104 -4.97 -4.52 26.13
C LYS A 104 -4.43 -3.12 25.83
N ILE A 105 -4.77 -2.57 24.67
CA ILE A 105 -4.40 -1.19 24.31
C ILE A 105 -5.47 -0.20 24.79
N ASN A 106 -5.02 0.96 25.23
CA ASN A 106 -5.83 2.16 25.41
C ASN A 106 -5.28 3.24 24.45
N PRO A 107 -5.72 3.27 23.18
CA PRO A 107 -5.16 4.18 22.19
C PRO A 107 -5.54 5.64 22.48
N ASN A 108 -4.55 6.52 22.57
CA ASN A 108 -4.80 7.97 22.64
C ASN A 108 -5.12 8.51 21.23
N LEU A 109 -6.39 8.80 20.95
CA LEU A 109 -6.88 9.24 19.63
C LEU A 109 -6.37 10.62 19.18
N ASP A 110 -5.85 11.44 20.09
CA ASP A 110 -5.21 12.72 19.73
C ASP A 110 -3.92 12.47 18.94
N HIS A 111 -3.26 11.34 19.20
CA HIS A 111 -2.04 10.98 18.51
C HIS A 111 -2.34 10.50 17.08
N SER A 112 -1.65 11.10 16.10
CA SER A 112 -1.88 10.85 14.67
C SER A 112 -1.91 9.36 14.28
N TRP A 113 -0.99 8.56 14.80
CA TRP A 113 -0.96 7.12 14.54
C TRP A 113 -2.18 6.39 15.09
N ALA A 114 -2.57 6.72 16.31
CA ALA A 114 -3.70 6.07 16.94
C ALA A 114 -5.00 6.44 16.22
N ARG A 115 -5.15 7.72 15.85
CA ARG A 115 -6.27 8.18 15.02
C ARG A 115 -6.38 7.38 13.72
N ILE A 116 -5.31 7.27 12.95
CA ILE A 116 -5.34 6.57 11.65
C ILE A 116 -5.79 5.11 11.77
N TYR A 117 -5.37 4.39 12.82
CA TYR A 117 -5.59 2.94 12.93
C TYR A 117 -6.75 2.53 13.83
N TYR A 118 -7.20 3.41 14.74
CA TYR A 118 -8.18 3.09 15.77
C TYR A 118 -9.44 3.97 15.75
N THR A 119 -9.57 4.93 14.83
CA THR A 119 -10.84 5.65 14.63
C THR A 119 -12.01 4.69 14.42
N GLY A 120 -13.11 4.93 15.13
CA GLY A 120 -14.32 4.10 15.04
C GLY A 120 -14.28 2.80 15.85
N ARG A 121 -13.24 2.59 16.67
CA ARG A 121 -13.08 1.38 17.50
C ARG A 121 -12.97 1.67 19.00
N GLU A 122 -13.46 2.83 19.42
CA GLU A 122 -13.28 3.37 20.77
C GLU A 122 -13.86 2.46 21.86
N ASN A 123 -15.04 1.87 21.61
CA ASN A 123 -15.73 1.01 22.57
C ASN A 123 -15.30 -0.46 22.52
N SER A 124 -14.30 -0.80 21.68
CA SER A 124 -13.85 -2.18 21.51
C SER A 124 -12.59 -2.46 22.31
N VAL A 125 -12.57 -3.60 23.01
CA VAL A 125 -11.37 -4.07 23.71
C VAL A 125 -10.42 -4.69 22.69
N ILE A 126 -9.29 -4.04 22.45
CA ILE A 126 -8.29 -4.49 21.48
C ILE A 126 -7.05 -4.97 22.21
N TYR A 127 -6.56 -6.15 21.85
CA TYR A 127 -5.27 -6.68 22.31
C TYR A 127 -4.22 -6.54 21.22
N LYS A 128 -3.02 -6.09 21.59
CA LYS A 128 -1.87 -5.96 20.69
C LYS A 128 -0.61 -6.48 21.33
N LYS A 129 0.36 -6.76 20.46
CA LYS A 129 1.71 -7.14 20.86
C LYS A 129 2.47 -5.89 21.29
N HIS A 130 2.91 -5.86 22.54
CA HIS A 130 3.76 -4.80 23.08
C HIS A 130 5.19 -5.30 23.14
N PHE A 131 6.13 -4.44 22.75
CA PHE A 131 7.54 -4.66 23.01
C PHE A 131 7.88 -3.98 24.33
N ASN A 132 8.38 -4.77 25.26
CA ASN A 132 8.91 -4.32 26.54
C ASN A 132 10.42 -4.57 26.53
N VAL A 133 11.19 -3.70 27.16
CA VAL A 133 12.60 -3.96 27.48
C VAL A 133 12.69 -4.01 29.00
N ILE A 134 13.14 -5.13 29.54
CA ILE A 134 13.46 -5.25 30.96
C ILE A 134 14.91 -4.84 31.13
N PRO A 135 15.19 -3.72 31.81
CA PRO A 135 16.54 -3.22 31.93
C PRO A 135 17.39 -4.14 32.79
N GLU A 136 18.69 -4.10 32.54
CA GLU A 136 19.64 -4.69 33.48
C GLU A 136 19.59 -3.93 34.82
N PRO A 137 19.72 -4.62 35.96
CA PRO A 137 19.81 -3.96 37.23
C PRO A 137 21.00 -2.98 37.23
N GLN A 138 20.75 -1.77 37.71
CA GLN A 138 21.81 -0.78 37.88
C GLN A 138 22.85 -1.28 38.88
N ASP A 139 24.12 -0.95 38.64
CA ASP A 139 25.21 -1.31 39.54
C ASP A 139 25.05 -0.59 40.89
N ASN A 140 24.84 -1.37 41.96
CA ASN A 140 24.70 -0.85 43.34
C ASN A 140 26.05 -0.60 44.03
N ARG A 141 27.09 -0.25 43.26
CA ARG A 141 28.44 0.00 43.78
C ARG A 141 28.66 1.51 43.92
N PHE A 142 28.60 1.99 45.15
CA PHE A 142 28.96 3.37 45.47
C PHE A 142 30.42 3.43 45.90
N VAL A 143 31.18 4.36 45.33
CA VAL A 143 32.56 4.65 45.74
C VAL A 143 32.55 5.98 46.46
N LEU A 144 33.09 6.00 47.69
CA LEU A 144 33.29 7.23 48.45
C LEU A 144 34.36 8.08 47.75
N ILE A 145 34.00 9.29 47.34
CA ILE A 145 34.92 10.21 46.63
C ILE A 145 35.62 11.14 47.63
N ASP A 146 34.87 11.63 48.62
CA ASP A 146 35.39 12.54 49.63
C ASP A 146 34.63 12.35 50.95
N ALA A 147 35.34 12.54 52.06
CA ALA A 147 34.78 12.51 53.40
C ALA A 147 35.15 13.82 54.10
N ILE A 148 34.13 14.60 54.46
CA ILE A 148 34.25 15.88 55.18
C ILE A 148 34.70 15.63 56.62
#